data_AF-A0A8J5MRA8-F1
#
_entry.id   AF-A0A8J5MRA8-F1
#
_cell.length_a   1.000
_cell.length_b   1.000
_cell.length_c   1.000
_cell.angle_alpha   90.00
_cell.angle_beta   90.00
_cell.angle_gamma   90.00
#
_symmetry.space_group_name_H-M   'P 1'
#
loop_
_entity.id
_entity.type
_entity.pdbx_description
1 polymer ?
#
loop_
_entity_poly.entity_id
_entity_poly.type
_entity_poly.pdbx_seq_one_letter_code
_entity_poly.pdbx_strand_id
1 'polypeptide(L)'
;MDPRFKLAWIPCEELQKEKISKIVDLIIAESTKDYKEKVQKEEIQEIEISMSINQDKDGIITKRPPPGPLMASPSTNHTTVVKTELETYLEEGVLPFDINPLKYWRDIQSFKILRHFAKSILGCCALSAPSERVFSKAGNFYTPERAKLSPEIFRALMMIKCNSDM
;
A
#
# COMPACT_ATOMS: atom_id res chain seq x y z
N MET A 1 1.84 5.99 11.20
CA MET A 1 2.44 6.38 12.49
C MET A 1 1.73 5.63 13.61
N ASP A 2 2.47 5.21 14.63
CA ASP A 2 1.87 4.59 15.81
C ASP A 2 1.55 5.67 16.87
N PRO A 3 0.28 5.81 17.32
CA PRO A 3 -0.13 6.81 18.30
C PRO A 3 0.47 6.60 19.69
N ARG A 4 1.07 5.44 19.96
CA ARG A 4 1.70 5.11 21.24
C ARG A 4 3.15 5.56 21.33
N PHE A 5 3.81 5.85 20.21
CA PHE A 5 5.25 6.15 20.21
C PHE A 5 5.58 7.56 19.73
N LYS A 6 4.81 8.11 18.76
CA LYS A 6 4.99 9.45 18.17
C LYS A 6 6.49 9.85 18.09
N LEU A 7 6.87 11.01 18.64
CA LEU A 7 8.26 11.47 18.77
C LEU A 7 8.78 11.43 20.22
N ALA A 8 8.01 10.86 21.16
CA ALA A 8 8.37 10.84 22.58
C ALA A 8 9.67 10.10 22.89
N TRP A 9 10.14 9.25 21.97
CA TRP A 9 11.40 8.51 22.09
C TRP A 9 12.62 9.29 21.56
N ILE A 10 12.45 10.46 20.95
CA ILE A 10 13.53 11.30 20.42
C ILE A 10 13.73 12.52 21.34
N PRO A 11 14.81 12.59 22.13
CA PRO A 11 15.05 13.72 23.04
C PRO A 11 15.47 15.02 22.35
N CYS A 12 15.98 14.95 21.12
CA CYS A 12 16.55 16.08 20.39
C CYS A 12 15.54 16.71 19.42
N GLU A 13 15.16 17.97 19.65
CA GLU A 13 14.20 18.71 18.81
C GLU A 13 14.69 18.92 17.37
N GLU A 14 16.00 19.10 17.17
CA GLU A 14 16.57 19.26 15.82
C GLU A 14 16.39 17.99 14.99
N LEU A 15 16.59 16.84 15.65
CA LEU A 15 16.43 15.52 15.05
C LEU A 15 14.94 15.19 14.82
N GLN A 16 14.05 15.68 15.68
CA GLN A 16 12.61 15.60 15.45
C GLN A 16 12.21 16.37 14.18
N LYS A 17 12.68 17.61 14.00
CA LYS A 17 12.40 18.42 12.80
C LYS A 17 12.90 17.75 11.53
N GLU A 18 14.11 17.20 11.56
CA GLU A 18 14.69 16.47 10.42
C GLU A 18 13.84 15.24 10.05
N LYS A 19 13.40 14.46 11.05
CA LYS A 19 12.54 13.28 10.83
C LYS A 19 11.17 13.68 10.31
N ILE A 20 10.58 14.75 10.82
CA ILE A 20 9.30 15.29 10.31
C ILE A 20 9.44 15.64 8.83
N SER A 21 10.50 16.36 8.43
CA SER A 21 10.75 16.66 7.01
C SER A 21 10.82 15.41 6.16
N LYS A 22 11.62 14.41 6.59
CA LYS A 22 11.75 13.13 5.89
C LYS A 22 10.41 12.39 5.77
N ILE A 23 9.59 12.41 6.81
CA ILE A 23 8.26 11.77 6.79
C ILE A 23 7.33 12.49 5.80
N VAL A 24 7.34 13.82 5.76
CA VAL A 24 6.55 14.61 4.79
C VAL A 24 6.98 14.28 3.37
N ASP A 25 8.29 14.24 3.09
CA ASP A 25 8.82 13.90 1.78
C ASP A 25 8.43 12.48 1.34
N LEU A 26 8.49 11.51 2.27
CA LEU A 26 8.05 10.13 2.01
C LEU A 26 6.56 10.04 1.70
N ILE A 27 5.70 10.75 2.44
CA ILE A 27 4.25 10.77 2.21
C ILE A 27 3.93 11.35 0.83
N ILE A 28 4.61 12.44 0.45
CA ILE A 28 4.44 13.07 -0.86
C ILE A 28 4.90 12.12 -1.97
N ALA A 29 6.08 11.51 -1.82
CA ALA A 29 6.61 10.56 -2.79
C ALA A 29 5.65 9.37 -2.99
N GLU A 30 5.09 8.82 -1.91
CA GLU A 30 4.15 7.70 -1.99
C GLU A 30 2.85 8.09 -2.70
N SER A 31 2.33 9.29 -2.44
CA SER A 31 1.14 9.83 -3.11
C SER A 31 1.31 9.94 -4.64
N THR A 32 2.54 10.13 -5.12
CA THR A 32 2.85 10.14 -6.58
C THR A 32 2.99 8.74 -7.18
N LYS A 33 3.33 7.73 -6.37
CA LYS A 33 3.44 6.34 -6.83
C LYS A 33 2.08 5.68 -7.02
N ASP A 34 1.13 5.94 -6.13
CA ASP A 34 -0.26 5.46 -6.25
C ASP A 34 -0.89 5.84 -7.61
N TYR A 35 -0.52 6.99 -8.18
CA TYR A 35 -0.94 7.40 -9.52
C TYR A 35 -0.29 6.56 -10.63
N LYS A 36 1.02 6.28 -10.55
CA LYS A 36 1.73 5.44 -11.53
C LYS A 36 1.30 3.97 -11.49
N GLU A 37 1.07 3.42 -10.29
CA GLU A 37 0.66 2.03 -10.12
C GLU A 37 -0.81 1.80 -10.52
N LYS A 38 -1.70 2.79 -10.35
CA LYS A 38 -3.06 2.75 -10.90
C LYS A 38 -3.06 2.73 -12.43
N VAL A 39 -2.27 3.61 -13.06
CA VAL A 39 -2.14 3.68 -14.52
C VAL A 39 -1.56 2.37 -15.08
N GLN A 40 -0.59 1.75 -14.41
CA GLN A 40 -0.05 0.44 -14.81
C GLN A 40 -1.01 -0.73 -14.58
N LYS A 41 -1.81 -0.72 -13.50
CA LYS A 41 -2.85 -1.75 -13.28
C LYS A 41 -3.98 -1.65 -14.31
N GLU A 42 -4.36 -0.44 -14.72
CA GLU A 42 -5.33 -0.21 -15.80
C GLU A 42 -4.77 -0.65 -17.17
N GLU A 43 -3.49 -0.37 -17.48
CA GLU A 43 -2.82 -0.86 -18.69
C GLU A 43 -2.71 -2.40 -18.74
N ILE A 44 -2.37 -3.06 -17.62
CA ILE A 44 -2.31 -4.54 -17.56
C ILE A 44 -3.70 -5.16 -17.77
N GLN A 45 -4.75 -4.51 -17.26
CA GLN A 45 -6.14 -4.96 -17.43
C GLN A 45 -6.64 -4.77 -18.87
N GLU A 46 -6.27 -3.69 -19.56
CA GLU A 46 -6.53 -3.51 -21.00
C GLU A 46 -5.74 -4.51 -21.86
N ILE A 47 -4.52 -4.88 -21.46
CA ILE A 47 -3.71 -5.90 -22.14
C ILE A 47 -4.38 -7.29 -21.99
N GLU A 48 -4.86 -7.67 -20.81
CA GLU A 48 -5.61 -8.94 -20.61
C GLU A 48 -6.93 -9.00 -21.39
N ILE A 49 -7.65 -7.86 -21.50
CA ILE A 49 -8.87 -7.76 -22.31
C ILE A 49 -8.55 -7.89 -23.81
N SER A 50 -7.49 -7.23 -24.30
CA SER A 50 -7.09 -7.32 -25.71
C SER A 50 -6.53 -8.69 -26.11
N MET A 51 -5.92 -9.44 -25.18
CA MET A 51 -5.52 -10.84 -25.41
C MET A 51 -6.71 -11.79 -25.58
N SER A 52 -7.91 -11.41 -25.14
CA SER A 52 -9.13 -12.21 -25.29
C SER A 52 -9.92 -11.93 -26.59
N ILE A 53 -9.62 -10.87 -27.34
CA ILE A 53 -10.41 -10.42 -28.50
C ILE A 53 -9.79 -10.83 -29.86
N ASN A 54 -8.59 -11.41 -29.91
CA ASN A 54 -7.95 -11.75 -31.19
C ASN A 54 -8.37 -13.11 -31.76
N GLN A 55 -9.64 -13.21 -32.12
CA GLN A 55 -10.08 -13.94 -33.31
C GLN A 55 -11.01 -13.00 -34.08
N ASP A 56 -10.43 -12.24 -35.01
CA ASP A 56 -10.93 -12.02 -36.37
C ASP A 56 -10.30 -10.77 -37.00
N LYS A 57 -9.87 -10.94 -38.24
CA LYS A 57 -9.24 -9.93 -39.07
C LYS A 57 -10.33 -8.98 -39.56
N ASP A 58 -10.13 -7.68 -39.42
CA ASP A 58 -10.20 -6.68 -40.50
C ASP A 58 -10.18 -5.26 -39.90
N GLY A 59 -9.38 -4.40 -40.53
CA GLY A 59 -8.88 -3.16 -39.93
C GLY A 59 -9.89 -2.03 -39.77
N ILE A 60 -9.54 -1.07 -38.90
CA ILE A 60 -9.89 0.35 -38.97
C ILE A 60 -8.82 1.13 -38.20
N ILE A 61 -8.23 2.13 -38.88
CA ILE A 61 -7.30 3.10 -38.32
C ILE A 61 -8.08 4.10 -37.46
N THR A 62 -7.72 4.28 -36.18
CA THR A 62 -8.09 5.50 -35.43
C THR A 62 -6.83 6.19 -34.92
N LYS A 63 -6.51 7.33 -35.54
CA LYS A 63 -5.42 8.22 -35.15
C LYS A 63 -5.70 8.81 -33.76
N ARG A 64 -4.78 8.68 -32.81
CA ARG A 64 -4.74 9.52 -31.58
C ARG A 64 -3.62 10.56 -31.70
N PRO A 65 -3.85 11.82 -31.29
CA PRO A 65 -2.84 12.88 -31.33
C PRO A 65 -1.75 12.66 -30.26
N PRO A 66 -0.54 13.21 -30.45
CA PRO A 66 0.58 12.98 -29.53
C PRO A 66 0.32 13.63 -28.16
N PRO A 67 0.76 12.99 -27.06
CA PRO A 67 0.66 13.59 -25.73
C PRO A 67 1.59 14.81 -25.65
N GLY A 68 1.00 15.99 -25.44
CA GLY A 68 1.75 17.20 -25.10
C GLY A 68 2.42 17.07 -23.72
N PRO A 69 3.50 17.83 -23.44
CA PRO A 69 4.21 17.72 -22.17
C PRO A 69 3.37 18.27 -21.01
N LEU A 70 2.78 17.39 -20.21
CA LEU A 70 2.20 17.76 -18.92
C LEU A 70 3.32 17.76 -17.86
N MET A 71 4.07 18.86 -17.80
CA MET A 71 4.79 19.21 -16.59
C MET A 71 3.82 19.87 -15.61
N ALA A 72 3.10 19.04 -14.84
CA ALA A 72 2.42 19.50 -13.63
C ALA A 72 3.41 19.35 -12.47
N SER A 73 3.99 20.46 -12.04
CA SER A 73 4.72 20.54 -10.78
C SER A 73 3.76 20.25 -9.62
N PRO A 74 4.16 19.47 -8.61
CA PRO A 74 3.32 19.23 -7.44
C PRO A 74 3.11 20.56 -6.72
N SER A 75 1.85 21.00 -6.68
CA SER A 75 1.40 22.26 -6.10
C SER A 75 1.83 22.39 -4.64
N THR A 76 2.53 23.48 -4.31
CA THR A 76 3.00 23.91 -2.97
C THR A 76 1.97 23.73 -1.84
N ASN A 77 0.68 23.70 -2.18
CA ASN A 77 -0.44 23.53 -1.24
C ASN A 77 -0.52 22.13 -0.61
N HIS A 78 -0.03 21.08 -1.28
CA HIS A 78 -0.14 19.72 -0.74
C HIS A 78 0.84 19.47 0.42
N THR A 79 2.08 19.98 0.28
CA THR A 79 3.13 19.86 1.30
C THR A 79 2.73 20.56 2.59
N THR A 80 2.11 21.74 2.50
CA THR A 80 1.68 22.50 3.68
C THR A 80 0.57 21.78 4.43
N VAL A 81 -0.42 21.23 3.73
CA VAL A 81 -1.52 20.47 4.36
C VAL A 81 -1.01 19.22 5.09
N VAL A 82 -0.11 18.44 4.46
CA VAL A 82 0.48 17.25 5.08
C VAL A 82 1.28 17.62 6.34
N LYS A 83 2.05 18.71 6.27
CA LYS A 83 2.85 19.18 7.39
C LYS A 83 1.97 19.62 8.56
N THR A 84 0.92 20.41 8.31
CA THR A 84 -0.01 20.85 9.35
C THR A 84 -0.77 19.68 9.98
N GLU A 85 -1.22 18.72 9.18
CA GLU A 85 -1.89 17.50 9.68
C GLU A 85 -0.96 16.68 10.60
N LEU A 86 0.32 16.58 10.22
CA LEU A 86 1.34 15.87 10.99
C LEU A 86 1.71 16.60 12.29
N GLU A 87 1.90 17.92 12.24
CA GLU A 87 2.16 18.75 13.42
C GLU A 87 1.02 18.65 14.44
N THR A 88 -0.23 18.77 13.98
CA THR A 88 -1.43 18.62 14.83
C THR A 88 -1.48 17.24 15.49
N TYR A 89 -1.19 16.16 14.75
CA TYR A 89 -1.15 14.81 15.31
C TYR A 89 -0.01 14.62 16.32
N LEU A 90 1.12 15.31 16.13
CA LEU A 90 2.25 15.23 17.06
C LEU A 90 2.00 16.01 18.35
N GLU A 91 1.23 17.10 18.29
CA GLU A 91 0.77 17.86 19.46
C GLU A 91 -0.27 17.10 20.29
N GLU A 92 -1.09 16.25 19.68
CA GLU A 92 -1.92 15.33 20.43
C GLU A 92 -1.05 14.47 21.36
N GLY A 93 -1.49 14.26 22.60
CA GLY A 93 -0.77 13.43 23.56
C GLY A 93 -0.53 11.99 23.05
N VAL A 94 0.45 11.32 23.65
CA VAL A 94 0.68 9.89 23.41
C VAL A 94 -0.44 9.07 24.02
N LEU A 95 -0.96 8.10 23.26
CA LEU A 95 -2.01 7.22 23.75
C LEU A 95 -1.49 6.08 24.63
N PRO A 96 -2.31 5.54 25.55
CA PRO A 96 -1.97 4.36 26.34
C PRO A 96 -1.57 3.16 25.48
N PHE A 97 -0.64 2.34 25.99
CA PHE A 97 -0.11 1.17 25.28
C PHE A 97 -1.16 0.10 24.95
N ASP A 98 -2.24 0.03 25.74
CA ASP A 98 -3.32 -0.94 25.60
C ASP A 98 -4.26 -0.65 24.41
N ILE A 99 -4.12 0.53 23.78
CA ILE A 99 -4.94 0.88 22.62
C ILE A 99 -4.42 0.15 21.37
N ASN A 100 -5.34 -0.49 20.64
CA ASN A 100 -5.05 -1.03 19.33
C ASN A 100 -4.86 0.12 18.31
N PRO A 101 -3.66 0.31 17.74
CA PRO A 101 -3.37 1.43 16.86
C PRO A 101 -4.16 1.36 15.55
N LEU A 102 -4.47 0.17 15.03
CA LEU A 102 -5.29 0.02 13.83
C LEU A 102 -6.76 0.40 14.08
N LYS A 103 -7.26 0.20 15.30
CA LYS A 103 -8.60 0.64 15.70
C LYS A 103 -8.65 2.15 15.86
N TYR A 104 -7.65 2.75 16.50
CA TYR A 104 -7.51 4.21 16.60
C TYR A 104 -7.59 4.90 15.23
N TRP A 105 -6.77 4.44 14.27
CA TRP A 105 -6.77 4.99 12.92
C TRP A 105 -8.06 4.70 12.13
N ARG A 106 -8.85 3.69 12.53
CA ARG A 106 -10.16 3.43 11.92
C ARG A 106 -11.20 4.44 12.38
N ASP A 107 -11.19 4.76 13.66
CA ASP A 107 -12.24 5.56 14.30
C ASP A 107 -12.02 7.07 14.07
N ILE A 108 -10.76 7.51 13.89
CA ILE A 108 -10.44 8.92 13.65
C ILE A 108 -10.71 9.34 12.20
N GLN A 109 -11.42 10.46 12.02
CA GLN A 109 -11.72 11.04 10.70
C GLN A 109 -10.98 12.34 10.41
N SER A 110 -10.44 13.00 11.44
CA SER A 110 -9.77 14.29 11.35
C SER A 110 -8.49 14.25 10.50
N PHE A 111 -7.81 13.11 10.51
CA PHE A 111 -6.56 12.89 9.79
C PHE A 111 -6.80 12.02 8.56
N LYS A 112 -7.00 12.61 7.39
CA LYS A 112 -7.31 11.83 6.17
C LYS A 112 -6.05 11.26 5.52
N ILE A 113 -5.01 12.08 5.35
CA ILE A 113 -3.78 11.70 4.65
C ILE A 113 -2.96 10.80 5.57
N LEU A 114 -2.79 11.22 6.82
CA LEU A 114 -1.98 10.47 7.78
C LEU A 114 -2.62 9.12 8.13
N ARG A 115 -3.94 9.03 8.20
CA ARG A 115 -4.65 7.74 8.39
C ARG A 115 -4.39 6.78 7.25
N HIS A 116 -4.48 7.24 6.00
CA HIS A 116 -4.22 6.38 4.84
C HIS A 116 -2.81 5.79 4.91
N PHE A 117 -1.82 6.64 5.15
CA PHE A 117 -0.43 6.24 5.29
C PHE A 117 -0.19 5.34 6.51
N ALA A 118 -0.79 5.67 7.67
CA ALA A 118 -0.66 4.90 8.89
C ALA A 118 -1.22 3.49 8.75
N LYS A 119 -2.36 3.32 8.06
CA LYS A 119 -2.95 1.99 7.81
C LYS A 119 -2.05 1.14 6.90
N SER A 120 -1.40 1.73 5.90
CA SER A 120 -0.47 1.01 5.02
C SER A 120 0.74 0.48 5.81
N ILE A 121 1.38 1.35 6.61
CA ILE A 121 2.56 0.97 7.40
C ILE A 121 2.20 -0.04 8.49
N LEU A 122 1.15 0.21 9.27
CA LEU A 122 0.77 -0.64 10.39
C LEU A 122 0.13 -1.97 9.95
N GLY A 123 -0.44 -2.01 8.74
CA GLY A 123 -0.97 -3.22 8.14
C GLY A 123 0.12 -4.15 7.58
N CYS A 124 1.33 -3.63 7.36
CA CYS A 124 2.45 -4.44 6.90
C CYS A 124 2.95 -5.36 8.03
N CYS A 125 3.04 -6.66 7.75
CA CYS A 125 3.68 -7.59 8.67
C CYS A 125 5.20 -7.31 8.67
N ALA A 126 5.74 -6.94 9.83
CA ALA A 126 7.17 -6.67 9.98
C ALA A 126 8.06 -7.93 9.96
N LEU A 127 7.44 -9.12 10.01
CA LEU A 127 8.14 -10.41 10.10
C LEU A 127 7.78 -11.31 8.90
N SER A 128 8.72 -12.16 8.49
CA SER A 128 8.50 -13.22 7.49
C SER A 128 7.70 -14.40 8.06
N ALA A 129 7.55 -14.52 9.38
CA ALA A 129 6.86 -15.65 10.00
C ALA A 129 5.44 -15.95 9.43
N PRO A 130 4.60 -14.95 9.09
CA PRO A 130 3.31 -15.21 8.44
C PRO A 130 3.46 -15.83 7.03
N SER A 131 4.42 -15.37 6.23
CA SER A 131 4.68 -15.95 4.90
C SER A 131 5.32 -17.33 5.01
N GLU A 132 6.24 -17.54 5.95
CA GLU A 132 6.81 -18.86 6.27
C GLU A 132 5.74 -19.87 6.69
N ARG A 133 4.75 -19.46 7.49
CA ARG A 133 3.62 -20.32 7.85
C ARG A 133 2.80 -20.76 6.63
N VAL A 134 2.60 -19.84 5.68
CA VAL A 134 1.94 -20.15 4.40
C VAL A 134 2.79 -21.14 3.59
N PHE A 135 4.11 -20.94 3.51
CA PHE A 135 5.02 -21.85 2.81
C PHE A 135 5.14 -23.22 3.48
N SER A 136 5.11 -23.27 4.80
CA SER A 136 5.07 -24.53 5.56
C SER A 136 3.79 -25.31 5.27
N LYS A 137 2.63 -24.63 5.29
CA LYS A 137 1.34 -25.24 4.86
C LYS A 137 1.39 -25.71 3.41
N ALA A 138 2.00 -24.93 2.52
CA ALA A 138 2.20 -25.30 1.11
C ALA A 138 3.04 -26.58 0.94
N GLY A 139 4.06 -26.78 1.79
CA GLY A 139 4.90 -27.98 1.78
C GLY A 139 4.12 -29.28 1.97
N ASN A 140 2.98 -29.26 2.67
CA ASN A 140 2.11 -30.44 2.82
C ASN A 140 1.39 -30.82 1.51
N PHE A 141 1.14 -29.84 0.64
CA PHE A 141 0.49 -30.07 -0.65
C PHE A 141 1.51 -30.37 -1.76
N TYR A 142 2.70 -29.78 -1.66
CA TYR A 142 3.79 -29.95 -2.62
C TYR A 142 4.68 -31.13 -2.25
N THR A 143 4.12 -32.35 -2.31
CA THR A 143 4.86 -33.60 -2.11
C THR A 143 5.07 -34.33 -3.45
N PRO A 144 6.15 -35.12 -3.62
CA PRO A 144 6.44 -35.84 -4.86
C PRO A 144 5.29 -36.75 -5.32
N GLU A 145 4.54 -37.32 -4.38
CA GLU A 145 3.39 -38.19 -4.63
C GLU A 145 2.13 -37.44 -5.10
N ARG A 146 2.03 -36.12 -4.84
CA ARG A 146 0.93 -35.25 -5.27
C ARG A 146 1.34 -34.22 -6.33
N ALA A 147 2.44 -34.48 -7.05
CA ALA A 147 3.06 -33.57 -8.03
C ALA A 147 2.26 -33.31 -9.32
N LYS A 148 0.99 -33.70 -9.41
CA LYS A 148 0.11 -33.49 -10.59
C LYS A 148 -0.93 -32.39 -10.41
N LEU A 149 -0.77 -31.51 -9.42
CA LEU A 149 -1.69 -30.40 -9.21
C LEU A 149 -1.34 -29.25 -10.17
N SER A 150 -2.32 -28.73 -10.91
CA SER A 150 -2.10 -27.51 -11.69
C SER A 150 -1.85 -26.32 -10.75
N PRO A 151 -1.08 -25.31 -11.17
CA PRO A 151 -0.81 -24.11 -10.36
C PRO A 151 -2.09 -23.38 -9.91
N GLU A 152 -3.14 -23.40 -10.74
CA GLU A 152 -4.44 -22.80 -10.47
C GLU A 152 -5.17 -23.51 -9.33
N ILE A 153 -5.22 -24.84 -9.37
CA ILE A 153 -5.87 -25.66 -8.34
C ILE A 153 -5.09 -25.55 -7.03
N PHE A 154 -3.75 -25.52 -7.10
CA PHE A 154 -2.91 -25.30 -5.93
C PHE A 154 -3.20 -23.95 -5.26
N ARG A 155 -3.28 -22.87 -6.04
CA ARG A 155 -3.61 -21.53 -5.55
C ARG A 155 -4.98 -21.51 -4.88
N ALA A 156 -6.00 -22.11 -5.50
CA ALA A 156 -7.34 -22.19 -4.94
C ALA A 156 -7.37 -22.97 -3.60
N LEU A 157 -6.67 -24.10 -3.54
CA LEU A 157 -6.56 -24.92 -2.33
C LEU A 157 -5.84 -24.16 -1.21
N MET A 158 -4.75 -23.47 -1.52
CA MET A 158 -4.03 -22.62 -0.56
C MET A 158 -4.90 -21.48 -0.04
N MET A 159 -5.69 -20.84 -0.90
CA MET A 159 -6.62 -19.79 -0.50
C MET A 159 -7.68 -20.33 0.48
N ILE A 160 -8.24 -21.51 0.22
CA ILE A 160 -9.21 -22.14 1.13
C ILE A 160 -8.53 -22.51 2.45
N LYS A 161 -7.36 -23.17 2.42
CA LYS A 161 -6.70 -23.68 3.64
C LYS A 161 -6.09 -22.59 4.52
N CYS A 162 -5.61 -21.49 3.94
CA CYS A 162 -5.04 -20.38 4.69
C CYS A 162 -6.10 -19.48 5.32
N ASN A 163 -7.32 -19.43 4.75
CA ASN A 163 -8.41 -18.60 5.25
C ASN A 163 -9.50 -19.39 6.00
N SER A 164 -9.40 -20.71 6.11
CA SER A 164 -10.39 -21.55 6.80
C SER A 164 -10.44 -21.35 8.32
N ASP A 165 -9.38 -20.81 8.91
CA ASP A 165 -9.19 -20.70 10.36
C ASP A 165 -9.40 -19.25 10.87
N MET A 166 -9.91 -18.36 10.00
CA MET A 166 -10.33 -16.98 10.35
C MET A 166 -11.79 -16.97 10.78
#